data_AF-A0A254QP93-F1
#
_entry.id   AF-A0A254QP93-F1
#
_cell.length_a   1.000
_cell.length_b   1.000
_cell.length_c   1.000
_cell.angle_alpha   90.00
_cell.angle_beta   90.00
_cell.angle_gamma   90.00
#
_symmetry.space_group_name_H-M   'P 1'
#
loop_
_entity.id
_entity.type
_entity.pdbx_description
1 polymer ?
#
loop_
_entity_poly.entity_id
_entity_poly.type
_entity_poly.pdbx_seq_one_letter_code
_entity_poly.pdbx_strand_id
1 'polypeptide(L)'
;MRSRSARRLILFVISLGVISWLFIWLMGKKGDIQLSSDTSSLIAAIQVTEDGSQAVVMDAKGTITPSSGYKAGQTDRDLVWGPDGNRLFFISDRKEDSFHIFRWDPQRNADPEQRSIDKAGRSSLIFDSIPKTDAGLSGLVMVRGTVQEFFPVNGKSSQILPPGKQRIEGEEGGGAGNTFELLYNRFGKSFRVARYLKGRRFIAAVMRREERGENLIIQDFEPDKDGKVKPPMQIFAAERIEIDVDPQTENLVVNLIDVV
;
A
#
# COMPACT_ATOMS: atom_id res chain seq x y z
N MET A 1 -38.69 -48.43 12.54
CA MET A 1 -37.21 -48.44 12.58
C MET A 1 -36.50 -47.61 11.49
N ARG A 2 -37.13 -47.19 10.38
CA ARG A 2 -36.46 -46.48 9.26
C ARG A 2 -36.08 -45.00 9.48
N SER A 3 -36.67 -44.30 10.46
CA SER A 3 -36.49 -42.84 10.62
C SER A 3 -35.19 -42.40 11.32
N ARG A 4 -34.58 -43.27 12.14
CA ARG A 4 -33.32 -42.93 12.85
C ARG A 4 -32.09 -42.99 11.94
N SER A 5 -32.06 -43.96 11.02
CA SER A 5 -30.95 -44.13 10.07
C SER A 5 -30.92 -43.01 9.02
N ALA A 6 -32.11 -42.60 8.52
CA ALA A 6 -32.24 -41.48 7.59
C ALA A 6 -31.80 -40.14 8.21
N ARG A 7 -32.15 -39.88 9.47
CA ARG A 7 -31.71 -38.67 10.19
C ARG A 7 -30.19 -38.63 10.39
N ARG A 8 -29.55 -39.76 10.67
CA ARG A 8 -28.08 -39.85 10.82
C ARG A 8 -27.37 -39.61 9.48
N LEU A 9 -27.92 -40.12 8.38
CA LEU A 9 -27.38 -39.88 7.04
C LEU A 9 -27.48 -38.40 6.64
N ILE A 10 -28.63 -37.77 6.91
CA ILE A 10 -28.84 -36.34 6.62
C ILE A 10 -27.85 -35.48 7.42
N LEU A 11 -27.70 -35.74 8.73
CA LEU A 11 -26.74 -35.00 9.56
C LEU A 11 -25.30 -35.19 9.09
N PHE A 12 -24.94 -36.40 8.64
CA PHE A 12 -23.62 -36.68 8.09
C PHE A 12 -23.36 -35.90 6.80
N VAL A 13 -24.32 -35.87 5.86
CA VAL A 13 -24.20 -35.10 4.61
C VAL A 13 -24.11 -33.59 4.89
N ILE A 14 -24.90 -33.07 5.82
CA ILE A 14 -24.82 -31.66 6.24
C ILE A 14 -23.44 -31.38 6.85
N SER A 15 -22.92 -32.24 7.73
CA SER A 15 -21.60 -32.04 8.33
C SER A 15 -20.47 -32.04 7.30
N LEU A 16 -20.53 -32.94 6.30
CA LEU A 16 -19.58 -32.94 5.17
C LEU A 16 -19.69 -31.67 4.32
N GLY A 17 -20.91 -31.18 4.09
CA GLY A 17 -21.15 -29.92 3.40
C GLY A 17 -20.54 -28.72 4.14
N VAL A 18 -20.75 -28.63 5.46
CA VAL A 18 -20.18 -27.56 6.30
C VAL A 18 -18.66 -27.65 6.35
N ILE A 19 -18.08 -28.84 6.52
CA ILE A 19 -16.62 -29.03 6.53
C ILE A 19 -16.02 -28.68 5.18
N SER A 20 -16.64 -29.10 4.07
CA SER A 20 -16.17 -28.77 2.73
C SER A 20 -16.27 -27.28 2.45
N TRP A 21 -17.36 -26.64 2.86
CA TRP A 21 -17.52 -25.19 2.76
C TRP A 21 -16.49 -24.44 3.61
N LEU A 22 -16.27 -24.85 4.86
CA LEU A 22 -15.25 -24.27 5.74
C LEU A 22 -13.85 -24.47 5.18
N PHE A 23 -13.56 -25.63 4.60
CA PHE A 23 -12.29 -25.94 3.96
C PHE A 23 -12.06 -25.10 2.70
N ILE A 24 -13.08 -24.95 1.83
CA ILE A 24 -13.02 -24.05 0.67
C ILE A 24 -12.86 -22.60 1.12
N TRP A 25 -13.55 -22.18 2.17
CA TRP A 25 -13.42 -20.84 2.75
C TRP A 25 -12.03 -20.59 3.34
N LEU A 26 -11.48 -21.55 4.09
CA LEU A 26 -10.11 -21.52 4.61
C LEU A 26 -9.06 -21.54 3.50
N MET A 27 -9.27 -22.33 2.44
CA MET A 27 -8.40 -22.35 1.26
C MET A 27 -8.55 -21.10 0.38
N GLY A 28 -9.71 -20.46 0.36
CA GLY A 28 -9.92 -19.14 -0.25
C GLY A 28 -9.21 -18.03 0.53
N LYS A 29 -9.06 -18.22 1.84
CA LYS A 29 -8.27 -17.39 2.77
C LYS A 29 -6.78 -17.76 2.80
N LYS A 30 -6.27 -18.57 1.85
CA LYS A 30 -4.87 -19.02 1.73
C LYS A 30 -3.89 -17.92 2.17
N GLY A 31 -3.40 -18.02 3.40
CA GLY A 31 -2.30 -17.22 3.94
C GLY A 31 -2.64 -15.85 4.56
N ASP A 32 -3.91 -15.47 4.71
CA ASP A 32 -4.24 -14.17 5.34
C ASP A 32 -5.30 -14.25 6.45
N ILE A 33 -5.17 -15.26 7.31
CA ILE A 33 -5.90 -15.29 8.58
C ILE A 33 -5.28 -14.24 9.49
N GLN A 34 -6.00 -13.13 9.67
CA GLN A 34 -5.70 -12.08 10.64
C GLN A 34 -6.06 -12.59 12.04
N LEU A 35 -5.18 -13.36 12.66
CA LEU A 35 -5.23 -13.48 14.13
C LEU A 35 -4.74 -12.15 14.71
N SER A 36 -5.32 -11.71 15.83
CA SER A 36 -4.89 -10.50 16.52
C SER A 36 -3.49 -10.70 17.12
N SER A 37 -2.67 -9.65 17.13
CA SER A 37 -1.34 -9.63 17.75
C SER A 37 -1.22 -8.33 18.55
N ASP A 38 -0.98 -8.40 19.87
CA ASP A 38 -0.87 -7.18 20.69
C ASP A 38 0.46 -6.46 20.42
N THR A 39 0.38 -5.42 19.62
CA THR A 39 1.50 -4.59 19.15
C THR A 39 1.39 -3.15 19.64
N SER A 40 0.37 -2.85 20.46
CA SER A 40 0.01 -1.50 20.91
C SER A 40 1.12 -0.79 21.70
N SER A 41 2.04 -1.56 22.30
CA SER A 41 3.17 -1.06 23.07
C SER A 41 4.50 -1.04 22.30
N LEU A 42 4.49 -1.45 21.03
CA LEU A 42 5.70 -1.53 20.21
C LEU A 42 5.93 -0.24 19.43
N ILE A 43 7.19 0.18 19.38
CA ILE A 43 7.67 1.21 18.47
C ILE A 43 8.42 0.51 17.35
N ALA A 44 8.05 0.79 16.10
CA ALA A 44 8.75 0.24 14.95
C ALA A 44 9.76 1.25 14.40
N ALA A 45 10.93 0.77 14.00
CA ALA A 45 12.03 1.62 13.54
C ALA A 45 12.87 0.92 12.47
N ILE A 46 13.68 1.73 11.77
CA ILE A 46 14.78 1.24 10.94
C ILE A 46 16.08 1.44 11.73
N GLN A 47 16.76 0.34 12.05
CA GLN A 47 18.10 0.35 12.62
C GLN A 47 19.12 0.48 11.48
N VAL A 48 19.87 1.57 11.48
CA VAL A 48 20.98 1.77 10.54
C VAL A 48 22.21 1.03 11.06
N THR A 49 22.84 0.24 10.20
CA THR A 49 24.06 -0.52 10.47
C THR A 49 25.20 -0.02 9.58
N GLU A 50 26.42 -0.51 9.77
CA GLU A 50 27.56 -0.11 8.92
C GLU A 50 27.33 -0.47 7.44
N ASP A 51 26.72 -1.62 7.18
CA ASP A 51 26.56 -2.19 5.84
C ASP A 51 25.10 -2.25 5.35
N GLY A 52 24.17 -1.53 5.97
CA GLY A 52 22.76 -1.61 5.57
C GLY A 52 21.77 -1.08 6.61
N SER A 53 20.51 -1.45 6.45
CA SER A 53 19.44 -1.03 7.36
C SER A 53 18.44 -2.15 7.61
N GLN A 54 18.05 -2.33 8.87
CA GLN A 54 17.18 -3.43 9.30
C GLN A 54 15.93 -2.91 10.00
N ALA A 55 14.77 -3.47 9.64
CA ALA A 55 13.53 -3.26 10.36
C ALA A 55 13.59 -3.91 11.74
N VAL A 56 13.26 -3.14 12.77
CA VAL A 56 13.23 -3.59 14.17
C VAL A 56 11.95 -3.10 14.85
N VAL A 57 11.57 -3.78 15.94
CA VAL A 57 10.62 -3.22 16.92
C VAL A 57 11.30 -3.06 18.27
N MET A 58 10.84 -2.09 19.03
CA MET A 58 11.27 -1.82 20.39
C MET A 58 10.06 -1.86 21.31
N ASP A 59 10.17 -2.56 22.43
CA ASP A 59 9.13 -2.55 23.46
C ASP A 59 9.27 -1.36 24.43
N ALA A 60 8.29 -1.17 25.31
CA ALA A 60 8.30 -0.09 26.31
C ALA A 60 9.47 -0.17 27.32
N LYS A 61 10.17 -1.32 27.40
CA LYS A 61 11.35 -1.51 28.25
C LYS A 61 12.66 -1.22 27.51
N GLY A 62 12.58 -0.90 26.21
CA GLY A 62 13.74 -0.66 25.36
C GLY A 62 14.34 -1.94 24.75
N THR A 63 13.68 -3.10 24.88
CA THR A 63 14.13 -4.34 24.25
C THR A 63 13.92 -4.22 22.75
N ILE A 64 15.00 -4.38 21.98
CA ILE A 64 14.96 -4.34 20.51
C ILE A 64 14.85 -5.77 19.98
N THR A 65 13.81 -6.02 19.17
CA THR A 65 13.62 -7.26 18.44
C THR A 65 13.83 -6.99 16.95
N PRO A 66 14.90 -7.50 16.34
CA PRO A 66 15.12 -7.35 14.91
C PRO A 66 14.26 -8.30 14.09
N SER A 67 13.90 -7.88 12.88
CA SER A 67 13.24 -8.77 11.92
C SER A 67 14.22 -9.82 11.39
N SER A 68 13.83 -11.09 11.46
CA SER A 68 14.66 -12.23 11.04
C SER A 68 14.88 -12.28 9.52
N GLY A 69 15.86 -13.07 9.08
CA GLY A 69 16.18 -13.26 7.65
C GLY A 69 16.94 -12.11 6.98
N TYR A 70 17.32 -11.06 7.72
CA TYR A 70 18.23 -10.01 7.27
C TYR A 70 19.66 -10.54 7.11
N LYS A 71 20.40 -10.00 6.14
CA LYS A 71 21.83 -10.21 5.93
C LYS A 71 22.54 -8.86 5.78
N ALA A 72 23.80 -8.79 6.19
CA ALA A 72 24.62 -7.60 5.96
C ALA A 72 24.67 -7.26 4.45
N GLY A 73 24.65 -5.97 4.13
CA GLY A 73 24.50 -5.46 2.76
C GLY A 73 23.06 -5.15 2.34
N GLN A 74 22.05 -5.66 3.06
CA GLN A 74 20.64 -5.49 2.71
C GLN A 74 20.06 -4.20 3.29
N THR A 75 18.99 -3.72 2.66
CA THR A 75 18.36 -2.44 2.99
C THR A 75 16.86 -2.63 3.22
N ASP A 76 16.42 -2.45 4.45
CA ASP A 76 15.02 -2.23 4.79
C ASP A 76 14.72 -0.74 4.93
N ARG A 77 13.59 -0.31 4.39
CA ARG A 77 13.15 1.08 4.40
C ARG A 77 11.64 1.20 4.29
N ASP A 78 11.15 2.45 4.33
CA ASP A 78 9.72 2.77 4.14
C ASP A 78 8.81 1.93 5.05
N LEU A 79 9.20 1.81 6.33
CA LEU A 79 8.50 1.00 7.32
C LEU A 79 7.21 1.69 7.76
N VAL A 80 6.10 0.96 7.71
CA VAL A 80 4.76 1.43 8.05
C VAL A 80 3.98 0.36 8.80
N TRP A 81 3.14 0.79 9.74
CA TRP A 81 2.13 -0.10 10.31
C TRP A 81 1.03 -0.36 9.29
N GLY A 82 0.55 -1.60 9.27
CA GLY A 82 -0.72 -1.93 8.64
C GLY A 82 -1.87 -1.23 9.38
N PRO A 83 -2.96 -0.87 8.68
CA PRO A 83 -4.16 -0.29 9.27
C PRO A 83 -4.80 -1.12 10.39
N ASP A 84 -4.50 -2.42 10.46
CA ASP A 84 -4.94 -3.32 11.52
C ASP A 84 -4.12 -3.19 12.81
N GLY A 85 -3.04 -2.41 12.80
CA GLY A 85 -2.10 -2.23 13.90
C GLY A 85 -1.24 -3.46 14.19
N ASN A 86 -1.69 -4.66 13.83
CA ASN A 86 -1.07 -5.93 14.22
C ASN A 86 0.22 -6.26 13.46
N ARG A 87 0.45 -5.63 12.31
CA ARG A 87 1.51 -6.03 11.37
C ARG A 87 2.24 -4.84 10.81
N LEU A 88 3.53 -5.04 10.56
CA LEU A 88 4.39 -4.08 9.87
C LEU A 88 4.51 -4.46 8.40
N PHE A 89 4.65 -3.42 7.58
CA PHE A 89 5.12 -3.54 6.23
C PHE A 89 6.37 -2.68 6.05
N PHE A 90 7.28 -3.15 5.22
CA PHE A 90 8.47 -2.41 4.84
C PHE A 90 8.92 -2.84 3.46
N ILE A 91 9.80 -2.05 2.87
CA ILE A 91 10.36 -2.29 1.55
C ILE A 91 11.79 -2.80 1.72
N SER A 92 12.14 -3.91 1.05
CA SER A 92 13.41 -4.60 1.25
C SER A 92 13.92 -5.33 0.02
N ASP A 93 15.24 -5.44 -0.10
CA ASP A 93 15.98 -6.22 -1.11
C ASP A 93 16.45 -7.60 -0.57
N ARG A 94 15.86 -8.08 0.52
CA ARG A 94 16.27 -9.32 1.22
C ARG A 94 16.29 -10.60 0.36
N LYS A 95 15.48 -10.68 -0.69
CA LYS A 95 15.32 -11.89 -1.53
C LYS A 95 15.89 -11.76 -2.93
N GLU A 96 15.94 -10.55 -3.48
CA GLU A 96 16.35 -10.24 -4.84
C GLU A 96 16.96 -8.84 -4.84
N ASP A 97 17.74 -8.48 -5.86
CA ASP A 97 18.35 -7.13 -6.00
C ASP A 97 17.33 -6.00 -6.21
N SER A 98 16.03 -6.31 -6.19
CA SER A 98 14.94 -5.35 -6.31
C SER A 98 14.17 -5.21 -5.00
N PHE A 99 13.79 -3.97 -4.71
CA PHE A 99 13.04 -3.64 -3.50
C PHE A 99 11.58 -4.10 -3.59
N HIS A 100 11.20 -5.03 -2.72
CA HIS A 100 9.88 -5.63 -2.62
C HIS A 100 9.19 -5.27 -1.31
N ILE A 101 7.87 -5.38 -1.27
CA ILE A 101 7.09 -5.16 -0.04
C ILE A 101 7.10 -6.44 0.78
N PHE A 102 7.53 -6.35 2.03
CA PHE A 102 7.47 -7.41 3.02
C PHE A 102 6.43 -7.09 4.09
N ARG A 103 5.86 -8.14 4.67
CA ARG A 103 4.95 -8.10 5.82
C ARG A 103 5.58 -8.85 6.97
N TRP A 104 5.51 -8.29 8.17
CA TRP A 104 6.08 -8.88 9.37
C TRP A 104 5.12 -8.74 10.56
N ASP A 105 4.94 -9.84 11.28
CA ASP A 105 4.24 -9.87 12.56
C ASP A 105 5.29 -10.05 13.67
N PRO A 106 5.67 -8.98 14.38
CA PRO A 106 6.75 -9.03 15.35
C PRO A 106 6.42 -9.89 16.58
N GLN A 107 5.13 -10.10 16.89
CA GLN A 107 4.69 -10.88 18.06
C GLN A 107 4.67 -12.39 17.79
N ARG A 108 4.53 -12.80 16.53
CA ARG A 108 4.52 -14.22 16.16
C ARG A 108 5.89 -14.84 15.97
N ASN A 109 6.96 -14.06 16.09
CA ASN A 109 8.33 -14.50 15.85
C ASN A 109 8.48 -15.25 14.51
N ALA A 110 7.77 -14.77 13.48
CA ALA A 110 7.78 -15.34 12.13
C ALA A 110 8.63 -14.48 11.21
N ASP A 111 9.27 -15.13 10.24
CA ASP A 111 10.06 -14.44 9.22
C ASP A 111 9.17 -13.48 8.40
N PRO A 112 9.68 -12.29 8.04
CA PRO A 112 9.00 -11.40 7.12
C PRO A 112 8.73 -12.09 5.78
N GLU A 113 7.48 -12.01 5.33
CA GLU A 113 7.04 -12.62 4.07
C GLU A 113 6.94 -11.56 2.98
N GLN A 114 7.42 -11.88 1.78
CA GLN A 114 7.24 -11.01 0.62
C GLN A 114 5.77 -11.01 0.19
N ARG A 115 5.22 -9.82 -0.02
CA ARG A 115 3.83 -9.62 -0.45
C ARG A 115 3.71 -9.12 -1.88
N SER A 116 4.66 -8.36 -2.41
CA SER A 116 4.65 -8.00 -3.83
C SER A 116 5.03 -9.21 -4.70
N ILE A 117 4.29 -9.43 -5.79
CA ILE A 117 4.46 -10.62 -6.65
C ILE A 117 5.23 -10.36 -7.95
N ASP A 118 5.28 -9.11 -8.41
CA ASP A 118 6.04 -8.75 -9.61
C ASP A 118 7.49 -8.38 -9.28
N LYS A 119 8.32 -8.24 -10.30
CA LYS A 119 9.74 -7.90 -10.18
C LYS A 119 10.01 -6.39 -10.11
N ALA A 120 8.98 -5.56 -10.04
CA ALA A 120 9.17 -4.11 -10.11
C ALA A 120 9.54 -3.55 -8.73
N GLY A 121 10.68 -2.85 -8.67
CA GLY A 121 11.14 -2.17 -7.47
C GLY A 121 10.10 -1.17 -6.93
N ARG A 122 9.97 -1.15 -5.61
CA ARG A 122 9.00 -0.36 -4.85
C ARG A 122 9.68 0.71 -4.00
N SER A 123 8.94 1.77 -3.71
CA SER A 123 9.33 2.79 -2.73
C SER A 123 8.10 3.51 -2.16
N SER A 124 8.27 4.14 -0.99
CA SER A 124 7.30 5.04 -0.37
C SER A 124 5.91 4.42 -0.21
N LEU A 125 5.87 3.21 0.35
CA LEU A 125 4.62 2.56 0.77
C LEU A 125 3.97 3.38 1.89
N ILE A 126 2.66 3.57 1.81
CA ILE A 126 1.85 4.13 2.89
C ILE A 126 0.47 3.50 2.87
N PHE A 127 -0.08 3.23 4.05
CA PHE A 127 -1.47 2.83 4.18
C PHE A 127 -2.34 4.01 4.60
N ASP A 128 -3.63 3.90 4.27
CA ASP A 128 -4.64 4.85 4.75
C ASP A 128 -4.73 4.75 6.29
N SER A 129 -4.68 5.90 6.97
CA SER A 129 -4.75 5.99 8.42
C SER A 129 -6.17 5.74 8.97
N ILE A 130 -7.17 5.64 8.08
CA ILE A 130 -8.56 5.41 8.48
C ILE A 130 -8.86 3.91 8.43
N PRO A 131 -9.17 3.28 9.58
CA PRO A 131 -9.66 1.91 9.59
C PRO A 131 -11.05 1.87 8.96
N LYS A 132 -11.13 1.61 7.65
CA LYS A 132 -12.39 1.20 7.03
C LYS A 132 -12.51 -0.31 7.19
N THR A 133 -13.55 -0.70 7.92
CA THR A 133 -13.87 -2.08 8.28
C THR A 133 -14.16 -3.00 7.09
N ASP A 134 -14.36 -2.48 5.87
CA ASP A 134 -14.75 -3.31 4.72
C ASP A 134 -14.06 -2.97 3.38
N ALA A 135 -13.33 -1.85 3.27
CA ALA A 135 -12.53 -1.56 2.08
C ALA A 135 -11.19 -2.28 2.24
N GLY A 136 -11.06 -3.44 1.59
CA GLY A 136 -9.91 -4.34 1.73
C GLY A 136 -8.57 -3.60 1.84
N LEU A 137 -7.77 -4.01 2.83
CA LEU A 137 -6.45 -3.46 3.15
C LEU A 137 -5.69 -3.09 1.87
N SER A 138 -5.51 -1.79 1.60
CA SER A 138 -4.74 -1.30 0.47
C SER A 138 -3.95 -0.04 0.84
N GLY A 139 -2.80 0.13 0.19
CA GLY A 139 -1.89 1.26 0.39
C GLY A 139 -1.44 1.87 -0.92
N LEU A 140 -0.93 3.10 -0.88
CA LEU A 140 -0.26 3.72 -2.02
C LEU A 140 1.21 3.33 -2.01
N VAL A 141 1.76 3.07 -3.19
CA VAL A 141 3.18 2.75 -3.37
C VAL A 141 3.69 3.30 -4.70
N MET A 142 4.96 3.69 -4.74
CA MET A 142 5.63 4.09 -5.98
C MET A 142 6.23 2.90 -6.68
N VAL A 143 5.94 2.78 -7.98
CA VAL A 143 6.43 1.69 -8.84
C VAL A 143 6.77 2.29 -10.20
N ARG A 144 8.03 2.19 -10.64
CA ARG A 144 8.47 2.70 -11.96
C ARG A 144 8.06 4.16 -12.24
N GLY A 145 8.12 5.00 -11.21
CA GLY A 145 7.78 6.41 -11.29
C GLY A 145 6.29 6.73 -11.33
N THR A 146 5.40 5.74 -11.18
CA THR A 146 3.94 5.91 -11.08
C THR A 146 3.45 5.66 -9.64
N VAL A 147 2.28 6.22 -9.29
CA VAL A 147 1.57 5.88 -8.05
C VAL A 147 0.66 4.70 -8.32
N GLN A 148 0.81 3.63 -7.53
CA GLN A 148 -0.05 2.47 -7.59
C GLN A 148 -0.76 2.23 -6.26
N GLU A 149 -1.96 1.68 -6.33
CA GLU A 149 -2.63 1.08 -5.19
C GLU A 149 -2.16 -0.37 -5.07
N PHE A 150 -1.66 -0.75 -3.89
CA PHE A 150 -1.16 -2.07 -3.54
C PHE A 150 -2.15 -2.80 -2.63
N PHE A 151 -2.45 -4.05 -2.98
CA PHE A 151 -3.36 -4.92 -2.25
C PHE A 151 -2.57 -6.04 -1.55
N PRO A 152 -2.14 -5.85 -0.28
CA PRO A 152 -1.34 -6.83 0.47
C PRO A 152 -1.92 -8.26 0.50
N VAL A 153 -3.24 -8.42 0.44
CA VAL A 153 -3.90 -9.74 0.49
C VAL A 153 -3.49 -10.61 -0.70
N ASN A 154 -3.49 -10.06 -1.91
CA ASN A 154 -3.19 -10.80 -3.15
C ASN A 154 -1.84 -10.40 -3.77
N GLY A 155 -1.17 -9.40 -3.22
CA GLY A 155 0.14 -8.93 -3.65
C GLY A 155 0.18 -8.12 -4.95
N LYS A 156 -0.99 -7.86 -5.56
CA LYS A 156 -1.10 -7.12 -6.80
C LYS A 156 -1.07 -5.61 -6.53
N SER A 157 -0.71 -4.86 -7.56
CA SER A 157 -0.88 -3.41 -7.58
C SER A 157 -1.45 -2.92 -8.91
N SER A 158 -2.16 -1.80 -8.86
CA SER A 158 -2.76 -1.15 -10.02
C SER A 158 -2.41 0.33 -10.05
N GLN A 159 -2.04 0.84 -11.22
CA GLN A 159 -1.70 2.25 -11.38
C GLN A 159 -2.92 3.14 -11.16
N ILE A 160 -2.74 4.16 -10.33
CA ILE A 160 -3.72 5.20 -10.03
C ILE A 160 -3.29 6.54 -10.63
N LEU A 161 -2.00 6.91 -10.48
CA LEU A 161 -1.43 8.11 -11.09
C LEU A 161 -0.18 7.81 -11.94
N PRO A 162 -0.05 8.39 -13.14
CA PRO A 162 -1.13 9.10 -13.84
C PRO A 162 -2.28 8.12 -14.12
N PRO A 163 -3.55 8.58 -14.15
CA PRO A 163 -4.66 7.73 -14.55
C PRO A 163 -4.38 7.19 -15.95
N GLY A 164 -4.43 5.86 -16.09
CA GLY A 164 -4.24 5.21 -17.39
C GLY A 164 -5.39 5.52 -18.34
N LYS A 165 -5.27 5.09 -19.60
CA LYS A 165 -6.39 5.08 -20.55
C LYS A 165 -7.54 4.26 -19.98
N GLN A 166 -8.54 4.90 -19.36
CA GLN A 166 -9.86 4.30 -19.27
C GLN A 166 -10.28 4.06 -20.71
N ARG A 167 -10.35 2.79 -21.14
CA ARG A 167 -11.04 2.43 -22.38
C ARG A 167 -12.50 2.78 -22.13
N ILE A 168 -12.93 3.94 -22.62
CA ILE A 168 -14.33 4.20 -22.85
C ILE A 168 -14.71 3.27 -24.00
N GLU A 169 -15.48 2.22 -23.71
CA GLU A 169 -16.12 1.43 -24.76
C GLU A 169 -17.04 2.36 -25.55
N GLY A 170 -16.68 2.63 -26.82
CA GLY A 170 -17.52 3.40 -27.74
C GLY A 170 -16.82 4.54 -28.49
N GLU A 171 -15.59 4.94 -28.14
CA GLU A 171 -14.85 5.94 -28.92
C GLU A 171 -13.87 5.27 -29.89
N GLU A 172 -14.29 5.17 -31.15
CA GLU A 172 -13.38 5.01 -32.28
C GLU A 172 -12.47 6.25 -32.37
N GLY A 173 -11.26 6.12 -31.83
CA GLY A 173 -10.11 6.92 -32.25
C GLY A 173 -9.84 8.24 -31.51
N GLY A 174 -8.78 8.23 -30.69
CA GLY A 174 -7.85 9.36 -30.60
C GLY A 174 -7.92 10.26 -29.36
N GLY A 175 -6.82 10.31 -28.60
CA GLY A 175 -6.35 11.56 -27.97
C GLY A 175 -6.43 11.69 -26.45
N ALA A 176 -7.47 11.22 -25.77
CA ALA A 176 -7.68 11.58 -24.35
C ALA A 176 -6.57 11.08 -23.40
N GLY A 177 -6.01 9.88 -23.67
CA GLY A 177 -4.90 9.33 -22.88
C GLY A 177 -3.60 10.14 -23.00
N ASN A 178 -3.34 10.78 -24.14
CA ASN A 178 -2.16 11.61 -24.34
C ASN A 178 -2.28 12.92 -23.57
N THR A 179 -3.49 13.48 -23.41
CA THR A 179 -3.67 14.78 -22.75
C THR A 179 -3.30 14.73 -21.26
N PHE A 180 -3.73 13.70 -20.53
CA PHE A 180 -3.34 13.54 -19.13
C PHE A 180 -1.85 13.31 -18.99
N GLU A 181 -1.28 12.39 -19.77
CA GLU A 181 0.14 12.11 -19.75
C GLU A 181 0.99 13.37 -20.01
N LEU A 182 0.58 14.21 -20.96
CA LEU A 182 1.22 15.51 -21.23
C LEU A 182 1.11 16.48 -20.05
N LEU A 183 -0.03 16.51 -19.34
CA LEU A 183 -0.20 17.34 -18.15
C LEU A 183 0.71 16.88 -17.00
N TYR A 184 0.77 15.57 -16.72
CA TYR A 184 1.67 15.03 -15.70
C TYR A 184 3.15 15.26 -16.07
N ASN A 185 3.51 15.06 -17.34
CA ASN A 185 4.87 15.30 -17.82
C ASN A 185 5.29 16.78 -17.70
N ARG A 186 4.33 17.73 -17.73
CA ARG A 186 4.60 19.14 -17.43
C ARG A 186 4.97 19.34 -15.96
N PHE A 187 4.38 18.57 -15.05
CA PHE A 187 4.65 18.67 -13.62
C PHE A 187 5.87 17.88 -13.18
N GLY A 188 6.20 16.76 -13.82
CA GLY A 188 7.40 16.01 -13.49
C GLY A 188 7.49 14.67 -14.20
N LYS A 189 8.62 13.97 -14.00
CA LYS A 189 8.93 12.69 -14.66
C LYS A 189 8.53 11.48 -13.84
N SER A 190 8.51 11.61 -12.51
CA SER A 190 8.23 10.50 -11.60
C SER A 190 7.66 10.97 -10.28
N PHE A 191 6.78 10.16 -9.69
CA PHE A 191 6.30 10.38 -8.33
C PHE A 191 7.33 9.94 -7.30
N ARG A 192 7.40 10.69 -6.19
CA ARG A 192 8.19 10.32 -5.01
C ARG A 192 7.32 9.85 -3.85
N VAL A 193 6.26 10.59 -3.54
CA VAL A 193 5.39 10.30 -2.40
C VAL A 193 3.96 10.70 -2.76
N ALA A 194 2.98 9.99 -2.22
CA ALA A 194 1.57 10.31 -2.36
C ALA A 194 0.80 10.00 -1.08
N ARG A 195 -0.32 10.70 -0.88
CA ARG A 195 -1.23 10.53 0.24
C ARG A 195 -2.68 10.66 -0.23
N TYR A 196 -3.55 9.81 0.30
CA TYR A 196 -4.99 9.99 0.17
C TYR A 196 -5.45 11.16 1.04
N LEU A 197 -6.49 11.86 0.59
CA LEU A 197 -7.16 12.91 1.33
C LEU A 197 -8.69 12.75 1.21
N LYS A 198 -9.41 13.20 2.24
CA LYS A 198 -10.88 13.33 2.25
C LYS A 198 -11.58 12.06 1.76
N GLY A 199 -11.34 10.94 2.46
CA GLY A 199 -11.95 9.65 2.16
C GLY A 199 -11.55 9.06 0.81
N ARG A 200 -10.31 9.32 0.36
CA ARG A 200 -9.72 8.94 -0.95
C ARG A 200 -10.29 9.67 -2.16
N ARG A 201 -11.03 10.77 -1.95
CA ARG A 201 -11.49 11.62 -3.04
C ARG A 201 -10.31 12.28 -3.77
N PHE A 202 -9.29 12.70 -3.03
CA PHE A 202 -8.10 13.30 -3.61
C PHE A 202 -6.86 12.46 -3.33
N ILE A 203 -5.88 12.60 -4.22
CA ILE A 203 -4.49 12.22 -3.95
C ILE A 203 -3.63 13.48 -4.07
N ALA A 204 -2.94 13.82 -2.98
CA ALA A 204 -1.81 14.72 -3.01
C ALA A 204 -0.55 13.92 -3.36
N ALA A 205 0.21 14.35 -4.36
CA ALA A 205 1.40 13.64 -4.80
C ALA A 205 2.54 14.61 -5.15
N VAL A 206 3.75 14.23 -4.77
CA VAL A 206 4.97 14.98 -5.07
C VAL A 206 5.66 14.34 -6.27
N MET A 207 5.91 15.14 -7.30
CA MET A 207 6.59 14.75 -8.53
C MET A 207 7.97 15.38 -8.61
N ARG A 208 8.97 14.58 -9.02
CA ARG A 208 10.32 15.07 -9.33
C ARG A 208 10.32 15.74 -10.70
N ARG A 209 10.85 16.96 -10.78
CA ARG A 209 11.02 17.71 -12.02
C ARG A 209 12.21 17.15 -12.83
N GLU A 210 12.30 17.54 -14.09
CA GLU A 210 13.36 17.08 -15.00
C GLU A 210 14.75 17.63 -14.63
N GLU A 211 14.84 18.92 -14.33
CA GLU A 211 16.12 19.56 -14.03
C GLU A 211 16.42 19.57 -12.52
N ARG A 212 15.58 20.25 -11.73
CA ARG A 212 15.71 20.36 -10.28
C ARG A 212 14.37 20.64 -9.62
N GLY A 213 14.24 20.17 -8.39
CA GLY A 213 13.11 20.44 -7.52
C GLY A 213 11.94 19.49 -7.70
N GLU A 214 10.87 19.81 -6.99
CA GLU A 214 9.69 18.98 -6.85
C GLU A 214 8.43 19.84 -7.04
N ASN A 215 7.37 19.21 -7.55
CA ASN A 215 6.05 19.80 -7.66
C ASN A 215 5.07 19.01 -6.81
N LEU A 216 4.29 19.72 -5.99
CA LEU A 216 3.13 19.15 -5.33
C LEU A 216 1.92 19.30 -6.25
N ILE A 217 1.28 18.19 -6.57
CA ILE A 217 0.03 18.18 -7.30
C ILE A 217 -1.10 17.58 -6.46
N ILE A 218 -2.34 17.95 -6.77
CA ILE A 218 -3.55 17.32 -6.26
C ILE A 218 -4.36 16.80 -7.45
N GLN A 219 -4.71 15.51 -7.39
CA GLN A 219 -5.68 14.89 -8.28
C GLN A 219 -7.02 14.73 -7.56
N ASP A 220 -8.10 15.26 -8.14
CA ASP A 220 -9.48 15.02 -7.69
C ASP A 220 -10.08 13.86 -8.50
N PHE A 221 -10.55 12.82 -7.83
CA PHE A 221 -11.20 11.67 -8.46
C PHE A 221 -12.73 11.79 -8.49
N GLU A 222 -13.30 12.86 -7.92
CA GLU A 222 -14.70 13.16 -8.17
C GLU A 222 -14.89 13.53 -9.66
N PRO A 223 -15.78 12.83 -10.38
CA PRO A 223 -16.04 13.15 -11.78
C PRO A 223 -16.54 14.58 -11.95
N ASP A 224 -16.22 15.20 -13.08
CA ASP A 224 -16.84 16.46 -13.49
C ASP A 224 -18.30 16.26 -13.95
N LYS A 225 -18.93 17.34 -14.43
CA LYS A 225 -20.32 17.32 -14.89
C LYS A 225 -20.56 16.34 -16.05
N ASP A 226 -19.50 16.01 -16.79
CA ASP A 226 -19.53 15.09 -17.93
C ASP A 226 -19.09 13.67 -17.54
N GLY A 227 -18.88 13.41 -16.24
CA GLY A 227 -18.43 12.12 -15.73
C GLY A 227 -16.94 11.85 -15.95
N LYS A 228 -16.16 12.85 -16.36
CA LYS A 228 -14.72 12.70 -16.65
C LYS A 228 -13.89 12.99 -15.40
N VAL A 229 -12.73 12.34 -15.30
CA VAL A 229 -11.74 12.66 -14.27
C VAL A 229 -11.25 14.08 -14.51
N LYS A 230 -11.14 14.88 -13.44
CA LYS A 230 -10.66 16.26 -13.52
C LYS A 230 -9.14 16.30 -13.80
N PRO A 231 -8.62 17.33 -14.47
CA PRO A 231 -7.17 17.45 -14.64
C PRO A 231 -6.47 17.66 -13.29
N PRO A 232 -5.23 17.17 -13.11
CA PRO A 232 -4.43 17.45 -11.93
C PRO A 232 -4.12 18.95 -11.79
N MET A 233 -4.09 19.43 -10.55
CA MET A 233 -3.72 20.81 -10.22
C MET A 233 -2.36 20.84 -9.53
N GLN A 234 -1.45 21.71 -10.00
CA GLN A 234 -0.23 22.03 -9.27
C GLN A 234 -0.52 23.04 -8.16
N ILE A 235 -0.05 22.75 -6.95
CA ILE A 235 -0.25 23.60 -5.77
C ILE A 235 1.03 24.38 -5.44
N PHE A 236 2.16 23.68 -5.35
CA PHE A 236 3.45 24.28 -5.00
C PHE A 236 4.59 23.73 -5.88
N ALA A 237 5.66 24.52 -5.99
CA ALA A 237 6.96 24.12 -6.48
C ALA A 237 8.01 24.52 -5.43
N ALA A 238 8.99 23.66 -5.17
CA ALA A 238 10.11 23.94 -4.29
C ALA A 238 11.30 23.04 -4.64
N GLU A 239 12.46 23.22 -4.03
CA GLU A 239 13.56 22.26 -4.18
C GLU A 239 13.21 20.89 -3.57
N ARG A 240 12.51 20.90 -2.44
CA ARG A 240 12.02 19.69 -1.77
C ARG A 240 10.69 19.96 -1.08
N ILE A 241 9.73 19.05 -1.27
CA ILE A 241 8.37 19.16 -0.70
C ILE A 241 8.07 17.92 0.13
N GLU A 242 7.93 18.06 1.43
CA GLU A 242 7.47 16.97 2.29
C GLU A 242 5.98 17.13 2.56
N ILE A 243 5.26 16.01 2.51
CA ILE A 243 3.82 15.98 2.74
C ILE A 243 3.46 14.90 3.73
N ASP A 244 2.46 15.21 4.56
CA ASP A 244 1.76 14.22 5.35
C ASP A 244 0.30 14.61 5.55
N VAL A 245 -0.49 13.72 6.16
CA VAL A 245 -1.93 13.94 6.36
C VAL A 245 -2.28 13.76 7.82
N ASP A 246 -2.97 14.75 8.38
CA ASP A 246 -3.56 14.60 9.70
C ASP A 246 -4.66 13.53 9.65
N PRO A 247 -4.54 12.42 10.40
CA PRO A 247 -5.48 11.32 10.34
C PRO A 247 -6.88 11.67 10.89
N GLN A 248 -7.02 12.74 11.69
CA GLN A 248 -8.29 13.15 12.27
C GLN A 248 -9.04 14.13 11.36
N THR A 249 -8.33 15.13 10.85
CA THR A 249 -8.93 16.21 10.04
C THR A 249 -8.85 15.94 8.54
N GLU A 250 -8.02 14.97 8.12
CA GLU A 250 -7.66 14.69 6.73
C GLU A 250 -7.10 15.94 6.00
N ASN A 251 -6.50 16.86 6.76
CA ASN A 251 -5.85 18.03 6.20
C ASN A 251 -4.43 17.67 5.76
N LEU A 252 -4.03 18.21 4.61
CA LEU A 252 -2.70 18.05 4.08
C LEU A 252 -1.74 18.98 4.83
N VAL A 253 -0.71 18.41 5.44
CA VAL A 253 0.44 19.12 5.99
C VAL A 253 1.52 19.16 4.92
N VAL A 254 2.07 20.34 4.67
CA VAL A 254 3.10 20.54 3.66
C VAL A 254 4.27 21.30 4.28
N ASN A 255 5.47 20.77 4.12
CA ASN A 255 6.72 21.44 4.44
C ASN A 255 7.48 21.70 3.12
N LEU A 256 7.81 22.96 2.87
CA LEU A 256 8.51 23.40 1.67
C LEU A 256 9.94 23.78 2.08
N ILE A 257 10.92 23.08 1.51
CA ILE A 257 12.35 23.34 1.74
C ILE A 257 12.88 24.03 0.47
N ASP A 258 13.44 25.21 0.68
CA ASP A 258 13.96 26.11 -0.36
C ASP A 258 12.94 26.37 -1.49
N VAL A 259 12.04 27.31 -1.24
CA VAL A 259 10.97 27.68 -2.19
C VAL A 259 11.59 28.39 -3.39
N VAL A 260 11.22 27.94 -4.59
CA VAL A 260 11.70 28.46 -5.89
C VAL A 260 10.63 29.31 -6.56
#